data_AF-A0A7R9K4F1-F1
#
_entry.id   AF-A0A7R9K4F1-F1
#
_cell.length_a   1.000
_cell.length_b   1.000
_cell.length_c   1.000
_cell.angle_alpha   90.00
_cell.angle_beta   90.00
_cell.angle_gamma   90.00
#
_symmetry.space_group_name_H-M   'P 1'
#
loop_
_entity.id
_entity.type
_entity.pdbx_description
1 polymer ?
#
loop_
_entity_poly.entity_id
_entity_poly.type
_entity_poly.pdbx_seq_one_letter_code
_entity_poly.pdbx_strand_id
1 'polypeptide(L)'
;IFQFIDFCILLGCDYCDSIRGIGPKKAMDLIKQHRNLETILERLDTKKYPPPENWLYKEARKLFLEPDIADPETIEKTEERKMSPL
;
A
#
# COMPACT_ATOMS: atom_id res chain seq x y z
N ILE A 1 3.35 -0.43 -11.55
CA ILE A 1 3.33 0.49 -10.38
C ILE A 1 2.11 0.24 -9.50
N PHE A 2 0.88 0.37 -10.03
CA PHE A 2 -0.34 0.20 -9.23
C PHE A 2 -0.45 -1.13 -8.47
N GLN A 3 -0.03 -2.25 -9.05
CA GLN A 3 -0.08 -3.57 -8.39
C GLN A 3 0.77 -3.63 -7.11
N PHE A 4 1.88 -2.88 -7.05
CA PHE A 4 2.75 -2.86 -5.87
C PHE A 4 2.13 -2.06 -4.73
N ILE A 5 1.48 -0.93 -5.03
CA ILE A 5 0.76 -0.13 -4.04
C ILE A 5 -0.40 -0.94 -3.47
N ASP A 6 -1.17 -1.62 -4.32
CA ASP A 6 -2.26 -2.50 -3.88
C ASP A 6 -1.76 -3.65 -3.01
N PHE A 7 -0.59 -4.22 -3.36
CA PHE A 7 0.08 -5.20 -2.51
C PHE A 7 0.45 -4.61 -1.14
N CYS A 8 1.07 -3.43 -1.08
CA CYS A 8 1.40 -2.75 0.17
C CYS A 8 0.16 -2.46 1.04
N ILE A 9 -0.95 -2.04 0.42
CA ILE A 9 -2.21 -1.81 1.15
C ILE A 9 -2.76 -3.13 1.71
N LEU A 10 -2.69 -4.24 0.96
CA LEU A 10 -3.09 -5.56 1.47
C LEU A 10 -2.21 -6.07 2.61
N LEU A 11 -0.92 -5.75 2.59
CA LEU A 11 -0.01 -6.06 3.70
C LEU A 11 -0.35 -5.28 4.97
N GLY A 12 -0.94 -4.10 4.80
CA GLY A 12 -1.13 -3.09 5.84
C GLY A 12 -0.15 -1.92 5.67
N CYS A 13 -0.68 -0.71 5.80
CA CYS A 13 0.07 0.53 5.79
C CYS A 13 -0.52 1.50 6.84
N ASP A 14 0.13 2.63 7.05
CA ASP A 14 -0.28 3.60 8.08
C ASP A 14 -1.49 4.46 7.66
N TYR A 15 -1.94 4.36 6.41
CA TYR A 15 -2.94 5.26 5.82
C TYR A 15 -4.36 4.68 5.82
N CYS A 16 -4.52 3.38 6.01
CA CYS A 16 -5.82 2.72 6.11
C CYS A 16 -5.67 1.33 6.76
N ASP A 17 -6.78 0.78 7.27
CA ASP A 17 -6.83 -0.59 7.76
C ASP A 17 -6.46 -1.62 6.69
N SER A 18 -6.26 -2.88 7.11
CA SER A 18 -6.03 -4.03 6.23
C SER A 18 -7.04 -5.15 6.46
N ILE A 19 -7.11 -6.09 5.51
CA ILE A 19 -8.02 -7.24 5.63
C ILE A 19 -7.44 -8.26 6.62
N ARG A 20 -8.09 -8.42 7.77
CA ARG A 20 -7.67 -9.37 8.80
C ARG A 20 -7.53 -10.78 8.23
N GLY A 21 -6.40 -11.42 8.52
CA GLY A 21 -6.11 -12.80 8.06
C GLY A 21 -5.50 -12.90 6.66
N ILE A 22 -5.26 -11.76 5.98
CA ILE A 22 -4.44 -11.70 4.78
C ILE A 22 -3.03 -11.24 5.17
N GLY A 23 -2.09 -12.19 5.17
CA GLY A 23 -0.66 -11.91 5.38
C GLY A 23 0.14 -11.87 4.07
N PRO A 24 1.46 -11.68 4.14
CA PRO A 24 2.29 -11.39 2.97
C PRO A 24 2.22 -12.41 1.82
N LYS A 25 2.25 -13.69 2.17
CA LYS A 25 2.15 -14.77 1.18
C LYS A 25 0.83 -14.69 0.41
N LYS A 26 -0.30 -14.56 1.12
CA LYS A 26 -1.63 -14.53 0.51
C LYS A 26 -1.87 -13.22 -0.26
N ALA A 27 -1.41 -12.09 0.27
CA ALA A 27 -1.46 -10.81 -0.46
C ALA A 27 -0.72 -10.92 -1.81
N MET A 28 0.46 -11.54 -1.83
CA MET A 28 1.25 -11.74 -3.05
C MET A 28 0.50 -12.65 -4.05
N ASP A 29 -0.08 -13.76 -3.59
CA ASP A 29 -0.85 -14.67 -4.43
C ASP A 29 -2.07 -13.96 -5.05
N LEU A 30 -2.82 -13.20 -4.25
CA LEU A 30 -3.99 -12.43 -4.69
C LEU A 30 -3.62 -11.38 -5.73
N ILE A 31 -2.54 -10.63 -5.52
CA ILE A 31 -2.08 -9.61 -6.48
C ILE A 31 -1.60 -10.24 -7.79
N LYS A 32 -0.87 -11.35 -7.73
CA LYS A 32 -0.45 -12.07 -8.95
C LYS A 32 -1.64 -12.58 -9.76
N GLN A 33 -2.68 -13.06 -9.07
CA GLN A 33 -3.87 -13.64 -9.71
C GLN A 33 -4.83 -12.56 -10.25
N HIS A 34 -5.10 -11.51 -9.48
CA HIS A 34 -6.20 -10.57 -9.72
C HIS A 34 -5.76 -9.16 -10.09
N ARG A 35 -4.46 -8.84 -9.96
CA ARG A 35 -3.79 -7.60 -10.38
C ARG A 35 -4.14 -6.32 -9.62
N ASN A 36 -5.35 -6.15 -9.11
CA ASN A 36 -5.77 -4.96 -8.36
C ASN A 36 -6.75 -5.27 -7.22
N LEU A 37 -6.89 -4.35 -6.27
CA LEU A 37 -7.77 -4.48 -5.11
C LEU A 37 -9.25 -4.63 -5.48
N GLU A 38 -9.73 -3.90 -6.48
CA GLU A 38 -11.12 -3.97 -6.94
C GLU A 38 -11.50 -5.40 -7.35
N THR A 39 -10.68 -6.00 -8.22
CA THR A 39 -10.88 -7.38 -8.70
C THR A 39 -10.68 -8.39 -7.57
N ILE A 40 -9.76 -8.13 -6.64
CA ILE A 40 -9.59 -8.97 -5.44
C ILE A 40 -10.87 -8.95 -4.62
N LEU A 41 -11.42 -7.76 -4.31
CA LEU A 41 -12.63 -7.62 -3.50
C LEU A 41 -13.86 -8.28 -4.13
N GLU A 42 -13.97 -8.27 -5.46
CA GLU A 42 -15.03 -8.97 -6.18
C GLU A 42 -14.91 -10.50 -6.11
N ARG A 43 -13.68 -11.03 -5.99
CA ARG A 43 -13.38 -12.47 -6.06
C ARG A 43 -13.06 -13.11 -4.70
N LEU A 44 -12.78 -12.29 -3.69
CA LEU A 44 -12.42 -12.72 -2.36
C LEU A 44 -13.66 -13.25 -1.62
N ASP A 45 -13.48 -14.33 -0.87
CA ASP A 45 -14.49 -14.79 0.09
C ASP A 45 -14.56 -13.81 1.27
N THR A 46 -15.47 -12.83 1.15
CA THR A 46 -15.67 -11.77 2.14
C THR A 46 -16.28 -12.25 3.45
N LYS A 47 -16.84 -13.47 3.52
CA LYS A 47 -17.28 -14.06 4.78
C LYS A 47 -16.10 -14.51 5.62
N LYS A 48 -15.08 -15.07 4.96
CA LYS A 48 -13.84 -15.52 5.60
C LYS A 48 -12.85 -14.38 5.84
N TYR A 49 -12.79 -13.44 4.90
CA TYR A 49 -11.87 -12.31 4.92
C TYR A 49 -12.67 -11.01 4.77
N PRO A 50 -13.42 -10.60 5.80
CA PRO A 50 -14.21 -9.38 5.73
C PRO A 50 -13.29 -8.16 5.59
N PRO A 51 -13.49 -7.33 4.55
CA PRO A 51 -12.81 -6.05 4.46
C PRO A 51 -13.22 -5.12 5.60
N PRO A 52 -12.38 -4.14 5.98
CA PRO A 52 -12.76 -3.10 6.93
C PRO A 52 -14.03 -2.34 6.48
N GLU A 53 -14.82 -1.88 7.44
CA GLU A 53 -15.96 -1.01 7.15
C GLU A 53 -15.46 0.34 6.60
N ASN A 54 -16.11 0.87 5.56
CA ASN A 54 -15.71 2.12 4.91
C ASN A 54 -14.22 2.16 4.51
N TRP A 55 -13.68 1.03 4.05
CA TRP A 55 -12.24 0.90 3.78
C TRP A 55 -11.71 1.94 2.77
N LEU A 56 -10.90 2.88 3.26
CA LEU A 56 -10.34 4.02 2.51
C LEU A 56 -9.12 3.66 1.65
N TYR A 57 -9.04 2.44 1.11
CA TYR A 57 -7.89 2.00 0.32
C TYR A 57 -7.64 2.85 -0.92
N LYS A 58 -8.69 3.45 -1.51
CA LYS A 58 -8.58 4.33 -2.68
C LYS A 58 -7.86 5.63 -2.34
N GLU A 59 -8.14 6.20 -1.17
CA GLU A 59 -7.47 7.40 -0.68
C GLU A 59 -6.01 7.11 -0.32
N ALA A 60 -5.75 5.97 0.33
CA ALA A 60 -4.38 5.51 0.57
C ALA A 60 -3.62 5.32 -0.75
N ARG A 61 -4.25 4.69 -1.76
CA ARG A 61 -3.66 4.53 -3.09
C ARG A 61 -3.35 5.87 -3.74
N LYS A 62 -4.26 6.85 -3.64
CA LYS A 62 -4.04 8.21 -4.14
C LYS A 62 -2.85 8.86 -3.44
N LEU A 63 -2.77 8.77 -2.12
CA LEU A 63 -1.66 9.33 -1.34
C LEU A 63 -0.29 8.73 -1.74
N PHE A 64 -0.24 7.44 -2.07
CA PHE A 64 1.00 6.82 -2.59
C PHE A 64 1.40 7.30 -3.99
N LEU A 65 0.43 7.68 -4.83
CA LEU A 65 0.67 8.11 -6.22
C LEU A 65 0.92 9.61 -6.34
N GLU A 66 0.18 10.37 -5.57
CA GLU A 66 0.15 11.83 -5.55
C GLU A 66 0.42 12.33 -4.11
N PRO A 67 1.58 12.01 -3.52
CA PRO A 67 1.93 12.55 -2.23
C PRO A 67 2.18 14.06 -2.34
N ASP A 68 1.88 14.78 -1.27
CA ASP A 68 2.29 16.16 -1.13
C ASP A 68 3.82 16.19 -0.90
N ILE A 69 4.56 16.57 -1.94
CA ILE A 69 6.02 16.63 -1.94
C ILE A 69 6.47 18.05 -2.29
N ALA A 70 7.51 18.51 -1.60
CA ALA A 70 8.15 19.77 -1.93
C ALA A 70 8.87 19.68 -3.28
N ASP A 71 8.99 20.82 -3.97
CA ASP A 71 9.69 20.92 -5.26
C ASP A 71 11.19 20.63 -5.05
N PRO A 72 11.73 19.56 -5.67
CA PRO A 72 13.12 19.16 -5.48
C PRO A 72 14.13 20.24 -5.89
N GLU A 73 13.75 21.20 -6.73
CA GLU A 73 14.64 22.31 -7.13
C GLU A 73 14.75 23.40 -6.06
N THR A 74 13.77 23.48 -5.14
CA THR A 74 13.70 24.52 -4.10
C THR A 74 14.25 24.06 -2.75
N ILE A 75 14.50 22.77 -2.58
CA ILE A 75 14.97 22.18 -1.32
C ILE A 75 16.49 22.38 -1.17
N GLU A 76 16.92 23.02 -0.07
CA GLU A 76 18.32 23.06 0.32
C GLU A 76 18.81 21.64 0.66
N LYS A 77 19.86 21.19 -0.04
CA LYS A 77 20.46 19.88 0.20
C LYS A 77 21.18 19.88 1.55
N THR A 78 20.61 19.22 2.55
CA THR A 78 21.32 18.92 3.80
C THR A 78 22.49 17.98 3.52
N GLU A 79 23.68 18.31 4.05
CA GLU A 79 24.89 17.49 3.91
C GLU A 79 24.64 16.02 4.27
N GLU A 80 25.24 15.12 3.48
CA GLU A 80 25.18 13.68 3.72
C GLU A 80 25.69 13.37 5.14
N ARG A 81 24.83 12.81 5.98
CA ARG A 81 25.26 12.17 7.22
C ARG A 81 26.28 11.10 6.85
N LYS A 82 27.57 11.38 7.05
CA LYS A 82 28.61 10.36 7.00
C LYS A 82 28.21 9.28 8.00
N MET A 83 27.80 8.12 7.50
CA MET A 83 27.63 6.94 8.32
C MET A 83 29.01 6.64 8.89
N SER A 84 29.19 6.84 10.21
CA SER A 84 30.43 6.45 10.88
C SER A 84 30.63 4.94 10.67
N PRO A 85 31.82 4.49 10.25
CA PRO A 85 32.10 3.06 10.18
C PRO A 85 31.88 2.44 11.56
N LEU A 86 31.24 1.26 11.58
CA LEU A 86 31.09 0.41 12.76
C LEU A 86 32.46 0.05 13.36
#